data_AF-A0A3D4B8K6-F1
#
_entry.id   AF-A0A3D4B8K6-F1
#
_cell.length_a   1.000
_cell.length_b   1.000
_cell.length_c   1.000
_cell.angle_alpha   90.00
_cell.angle_beta   90.00
_cell.angle_gamma   90.00
#
_symmetry.space_group_name_H-M   'P 1'
#
loop_
_entity.id
_entity.type
_entity.pdbx_description
1 polymer ?
#
loop_
_entity_poly.entity_id
_entity_poly.type
_entity_poly.pdbx_seq_one_letter_code
_entity_poly.pdbx_strand_id
1 'polypeptide(L)'
;MKRLSGVISNFVLLSFILAAATVSDAQEADRVYVNGNIYMVDEAFSTASAFAVKDGKFIYVGDDAGFQAHMGPLTFTFDLEGKTVIPGLHDAHAHIRCGERILYPR
;
A
#
# COMPACT_ATOMS: atom_id res chain seq x y z
N MET A 1 36.36 -15.81 40.56
CA MET A 1 34.96 -15.97 40.09
C MET A 1 34.33 -14.70 39.50
N LYS A 2 35.08 -13.61 39.21
CA LYS A 2 34.52 -12.32 38.72
C LYS A 2 34.46 -12.14 37.19
N ARG A 3 34.83 -13.16 36.40
CA ARG A 3 34.90 -13.07 34.93
C ARG A 3 33.65 -13.55 34.20
N LEU A 4 32.69 -14.17 34.91
CA LEU A 4 31.49 -14.74 34.29
C LEU A 4 30.35 -13.72 34.16
N SER A 5 30.23 -12.73 35.05
CA SER A 5 29.13 -11.74 34.98
C SER A 5 29.27 -10.76 33.81
N GLY A 6 30.50 -10.43 33.40
CA GLY A 6 30.74 -9.57 32.23
C GLY A 6 30.37 -10.25 30.91
N VAL A 7 30.60 -11.57 30.80
CA VAL A 7 30.23 -12.34 29.60
C VAL A 7 28.71 -12.47 29.47
N ILE A 8 28.01 -12.71 30.59
CA ILE A 8 26.54 -12.78 30.62
C ILE A 8 25.93 -11.40 30.34
N SER A 9 26.49 -10.32 30.91
CA SER A 9 26.07 -8.94 30.64
C SER A 9 26.25 -8.56 29.17
N ASN A 10 27.39 -8.92 28.56
CA ASN A 10 27.61 -8.68 27.13
C ASN A 10 26.68 -9.53 26.24
N PHE A 11 26.37 -10.77 26.65
CA PHE A 11 25.42 -11.61 25.90
C PHE A 11 24.01 -11.03 25.93
N VAL A 12 23.54 -10.57 27.10
CA VAL A 12 22.23 -9.93 27.25
C VAL A 12 22.15 -8.63 26.46
N LEU A 13 23.21 -7.83 26.47
CA LEU A 13 23.28 -6.58 25.70
C LEU A 13 23.30 -6.84 24.18
N LEU A 14 24.01 -7.88 23.74
CA LEU A 14 24.08 -8.28 22.32
C LEU A 14 22.72 -8.83 21.82
N SER A 15 22.02 -9.60 22.67
CA SER A 15 20.65 -10.08 22.38
C SER A 15 19.64 -8.94 22.27
N PHE A 16 19.80 -7.87 23.05
CA PHE A 16 18.92 -6.71 23.02
C PHE A 16 19.10 -5.87 21.73
N ILE A 17 20.34 -5.76 21.25
CA ILE A 17 20.66 -5.05 20.00
C ILE A 17 20.17 -5.83 18.77
N LEU A 18 20.24 -7.17 18.79
CA LEU A 18 19.77 -8.00 17.68
C LEU A 18 18.24 -8.00 17.52
N ALA A 19 17.50 -7.81 18.62
CA ALA A 19 16.04 -7.70 18.60
C ALA A 19 15.51 -6.37 18.05
N ALA A 20 16.33 -5.31 18.06
CA ALA A 20 15.94 -3.99 17.56
C ALA A 20 16.12 -3.82 16.04
N ALA A 21 16.75 -4.78 15.36
CA ALA A 21 17.16 -4.66 13.95
C ALA A 21 16.09 -5.11 12.94
N THR A 22 14.90 -5.57 13.36
CA THR A 22 13.82 -5.95 12.44
C THR A 22 12.86 -4.78 12.25
N VAL A 23 13.37 -3.63 11.82
CA VAL A 23 12.50 -2.56 11.29
C VAL A 23 12.29 -2.87 9.81
N SER A 24 11.04 -3.11 9.43
CA SER A 24 10.66 -3.28 8.02
C SER A 24 11.06 -2.01 7.25
N ASP A 25 11.91 -2.17 6.24
CA ASP A 25 12.37 -1.08 5.35
C ASP A 25 11.33 -0.71 4.27
N ALA A 26 10.13 -1.30 4.36
CA ALA A 26 9.05 -0.99 3.45
C ALA A 26 8.57 0.45 3.68
N GLN A 27 8.47 1.20 2.59
CA GLN A 27 8.02 2.58 2.61
C GLN A 27 6.58 2.67 3.17
N GLU A 28 6.36 3.52 4.17
CA GLU A 28 5.03 3.75 4.74
C GLU A 28 4.10 4.48 3.76
N ALA A 29 2.86 4.01 3.64
CA ALA A 29 1.83 4.60 2.80
C ALA A 29 1.04 5.70 3.51
N ASP A 30 0.51 6.66 2.74
CA ASP A 30 -0.48 7.61 3.27
C ASP A 30 -1.85 6.92 3.42
N ARG A 31 -2.17 6.04 2.45
CA ARG A 31 -3.44 5.33 2.37
C ARG A 31 -3.24 3.91 1.89
N VAL A 32 -4.01 3.00 2.47
CA VAL A 32 -4.11 1.60 2.04
C VAL A 32 -5.58 1.27 1.79
N TYR A 33 -5.84 0.54 0.72
CA TYR A 33 -7.17 0.06 0.34
C TYR A 33 -7.12 -1.46 0.32
N VAL A 34 -8.08 -2.11 0.99
CA VAL A 34 -8.08 -3.57 1.23
C VAL A 34 -9.42 -4.19 0.87
N ASN A 35 -9.46 -5.53 0.78
CA ASN A 35 -10.69 -6.28 0.55
C ASN A 35 -11.42 -5.81 -0.74
N GLY A 36 -10.66 -5.55 -1.80
CA GLY A 36 -11.19 -5.13 -3.11
C GLY A 36 -11.17 -6.23 -4.16
N ASN A 37 -11.89 -6.00 -5.25
CA ASN A 37 -11.67 -6.70 -6.52
C ASN A 37 -11.00 -5.72 -7.49
N ILE A 38 -9.66 -5.67 -7.51
CA ILE A 38 -8.90 -4.66 -8.25
C ILE A 38 -8.43 -5.24 -9.58
N TYR A 39 -8.83 -4.64 -10.69
CA TYR A 39 -8.35 -5.01 -12.02
C TYR A 39 -7.11 -4.19 -12.40
N MET A 40 -5.99 -4.88 -12.66
CA MET A 40 -4.73 -4.23 -13.05
C MET A 40 -4.71 -3.82 -14.51
N VAL A 41 -5.44 -4.56 -15.37
CA VAL A 41 -5.45 -4.37 -16.83
C VAL A 41 -4.04 -4.46 -17.42
N ASP A 42 -3.22 -5.35 -16.87
CA ASP A 42 -1.94 -5.78 -17.44
C ASP A 42 -2.18 -6.85 -18.53
N GLU A 43 -1.12 -7.33 -19.18
CA GLU A 43 -1.21 -8.35 -20.24
C GLU A 43 -1.88 -9.66 -19.77
N ALA A 44 -1.76 -9.97 -18.49
CA ALA A 44 -2.33 -11.17 -17.88
C ALA A 44 -3.78 -10.96 -17.41
N PHE A 45 -4.31 -9.74 -17.50
CA PHE A 45 -5.57 -9.33 -16.88
C PHE A 45 -5.64 -9.73 -15.39
N SER A 46 -4.53 -9.52 -14.68
CA SER A 46 -4.41 -9.90 -13.28
C SER A 46 -5.32 -9.07 -12.37
N THR A 47 -5.64 -9.67 -11.21
CA THR A 47 -6.41 -9.01 -10.16
C THR A 47 -5.63 -8.97 -8.85
N ALA A 48 -6.00 -8.01 -8.00
CA ALA A 48 -5.45 -7.81 -6.65
C ALA A 48 -6.58 -7.59 -5.64
N SER A 49 -6.26 -7.76 -4.36
CA SER A 49 -7.19 -7.50 -3.25
C SER A 49 -6.86 -6.24 -2.45
N ALA A 50 -5.62 -5.76 -2.52
CA ALA A 50 -5.17 -4.57 -1.81
C ALA A 50 -4.15 -3.73 -2.58
N PHE A 51 -4.08 -2.44 -2.25
CA PHE A 51 -3.02 -1.55 -2.73
C PHE A 51 -2.71 -0.43 -1.73
N ALA A 52 -1.49 0.09 -1.81
CA ALA A 52 -0.99 1.17 -0.95
C ALA A 52 -0.51 2.35 -1.79
N VAL A 53 -0.81 3.56 -1.32
CA VAL A 53 -0.52 4.82 -2.03
C VAL A 53 0.28 5.74 -1.12
N LYS A 54 1.35 6.33 -1.68
CA LYS A 54 2.09 7.44 -1.08
C LYS A 54 2.28 8.55 -2.10
N ASP A 55 2.00 9.80 -1.72
CA ASP A 55 2.15 10.98 -2.59
C ASP A 55 1.43 10.82 -3.95
N GLY A 56 0.26 10.18 -3.94
CA GLY A 56 -0.55 9.92 -5.15
C GLY A 56 0.00 8.83 -6.08
N LYS A 57 1.01 8.06 -5.65
CA LYS A 57 1.60 6.96 -6.41
C LYS A 57 1.40 5.63 -5.71
N PHE A 58 1.19 4.56 -6.48
CA PHE A 58 1.16 3.21 -5.95
C PHE A 58 2.57 2.80 -5.51
N ILE A 59 2.69 2.37 -4.25
CA ILE A 59 3.93 1.78 -3.71
C ILE A 59 3.81 0.27 -3.51
N TYR A 60 2.57 -0.24 -3.55
CA TYR A 60 2.25 -1.66 -3.49
C TYR A 60 0.89 -1.90 -4.14
N VAL A 61 0.77 -3.00 -4.89
CA VAL A 61 -0.50 -3.53 -5.41
C VAL A 61 -0.39 -5.05 -5.39
N GLY A 62 -1.32 -5.75 -4.74
CA GLY A 62 -1.22 -7.19 -4.56
C GLY A 62 -2.30 -7.75 -3.63
N ASP A 63 -1.91 -8.68 -2.78
CA ASP A 63 -2.79 -9.35 -1.84
C ASP A 63 -2.86 -8.66 -0.45
N ASP A 64 -3.73 -9.20 0.39
CA ASP A 64 -3.95 -8.75 1.76
C ASP A 64 -2.76 -9.02 2.70
N ALA A 65 -1.81 -9.87 2.30
CA ALA A 65 -0.65 -10.20 3.12
C ALA A 65 0.47 -9.14 2.98
N GLY A 66 0.68 -8.61 1.77
CA GLY A 66 1.79 -7.69 1.50
C GLY A 66 1.56 -6.24 1.94
N PHE A 67 0.32 -5.74 2.01
CA PHE A 67 0.09 -4.32 2.32
C PHE A 67 0.48 -3.94 3.76
N GLN A 68 0.47 -4.91 4.69
CA GLN A 68 0.78 -4.68 6.11
C GLN A 68 2.18 -4.12 6.30
N ALA A 69 3.13 -4.49 5.44
CA ALA A 69 4.49 -3.96 5.46
C ALA A 69 4.54 -2.44 5.21
N HIS A 70 3.52 -1.88 4.56
CA HIS A 70 3.42 -0.46 4.21
C HIS A 70 2.57 0.35 5.20
N MET A 71 2.09 -0.27 6.28
CA MET A 71 1.32 0.45 7.31
C MET A 71 2.23 1.12 8.32
N GLY A 72 2.02 2.43 8.50
CA GLY A 72 2.63 3.24 9.55
C GLY A 72 1.59 3.83 10.50
N PRO A 73 2.03 4.53 11.56
CA PRO A 73 1.14 5.15 12.56
C PRO A 73 0.15 6.18 11.99
N LEU A 74 0.44 6.71 10.81
CA LEU A 74 -0.35 7.75 10.13
C LEU A 74 -1.06 7.24 8.87
N THR A 75 -0.96 5.95 8.56
CA THR A 75 -1.59 5.36 7.37
C THR A 75 -3.09 5.22 7.57
N PHE A 76 -3.88 5.72 6.62
CA PHE A 76 -5.33 5.54 6.61
C PHE A 76 -5.74 4.28 5.84
N THR A 77 -6.48 3.39 6.49
CA THR A 77 -6.98 2.16 5.86
C THR A 77 -8.44 2.33 5.41
N PHE A 78 -8.71 1.92 4.17
CA PHE A 78 -10.04 1.88 3.56
C PHE A 78 -10.42 0.43 3.24
N ASP A 79 -11.48 -0.07 3.87
CA ASP A 79 -12.10 -1.34 3.49
C ASP A 79 -13.00 -1.11 2.27
N LEU A 80 -12.73 -1.81 1.19
CA LEU A 80 -13.48 -1.71 -0.06
C LEU A 80 -14.74 -2.59 -0.05
N GLU A 81 -14.95 -3.46 0.94
CA GLU A 81 -16.12 -4.32 1.10
C GLU A 81 -16.41 -5.19 -0.15
N GLY A 82 -15.36 -5.69 -0.80
CA GLY A 82 -15.44 -6.48 -2.03
C GLY A 82 -15.81 -5.66 -3.28
N LYS A 83 -15.87 -4.32 -3.19
CA LYS A 83 -16.16 -3.46 -4.34
C LYS A 83 -15.05 -3.54 -5.38
N THR A 84 -15.43 -3.30 -6.64
CA THR A 84 -14.50 -3.34 -7.77
C THR A 84 -13.77 -2.02 -7.94
N VAL A 85 -12.46 -2.11 -8.15
CA VAL A 85 -11.59 -0.98 -8.51
C VAL A 85 -11.06 -1.22 -9.92
N ILE A 86 -11.15 -0.18 -10.74
CA ILE A 86 -10.60 -0.15 -12.10
C ILE A 86 -9.68 1.07 -12.25
N PRO A 87 -8.76 1.07 -13.22
CA PRO A 87 -8.05 2.27 -13.60
C PRO A 87 -9.02 3.40 -13.94
N GLY A 88 -8.63 4.63 -13.62
CA GLY A 88 -9.43 5.80 -13.96
C GLY A 88 -9.70 5.86 -15.46
N LEU A 89 -10.94 6.20 -15.83
CA LEU A 89 -11.29 6.36 -17.24
C LEU A 89 -10.51 7.52 -17.84
N HIS A 90 -9.80 7.24 -18.94
CA HIS A 90 -9.02 8.23 -19.67
C HIS A 90 -9.62 8.43 -21.06
N ASP A 91 -10.17 9.62 -21.30
CA ASP A 91 -10.66 10.00 -22.62
C ASP A 91 -9.51 10.59 -23.46
N ALA A 92 -9.12 9.86 -24.50
CA ALA A 92 -8.02 10.26 -25.37
C ALA A 92 -8.38 11.43 -26.29
N HIS A 93 -9.67 11.71 -26.50
CA HIS A 93 -10.09 12.76 -27.43
C HIS A 93 -11.51 13.25 -27.11
N ALA A 94 -11.59 14.38 -26.39
CA ALA A 94 -12.84 15.03 -26.05
C ALA A 94 -12.97 16.43 -26.66
N HIS A 95 -14.11 16.71 -27.30
CA HIS A 95 -14.53 18.08 -27.61
C HIS A 95 -15.48 18.59 -26.52
N ILE A 96 -14.92 19.03 -25.39
CA ILE A 96 -15.68 19.37 -24.16
C ILE A 96 -16.85 20.34 -24.43
N ARG A 97 -16.70 21.29 -25.36
CA ARG A 97 -17.74 22.28 -25.69
C ARG A 97 -18.79 21.81 -26.70
N CYS A 98 -18.57 20.73 -27.43
CA CYS A 98 -19.53 20.21 -28.39
C CYS A 98 -20.54 19.25 -27.76
N GLY A 99 -20.17 18.55 -26.68
CA GLY A 99 -21.08 17.65 -25.95
C GLY A 99 -22.21 18.36 -25.21
N GLU A 100 -21.97 19.58 -24.71
CA GLU A 100 -22.98 20.38 -23.98
C GLU A 100 -24.23 20.66 -24.83
N ARG A 101 -24.06 20.90 -26.15
CA ARG A 101 -25.15 21.19 -27.09
C ARG A 101 -26.12 20.01 -27.25
N ILE A 102 -25.66 18.78 -27.08
CA ILE A 102 -26.46 17.56 -27.31
C ILE A 102 -27.16 17.12 -26.01
N LEU A 103 -26.51 17.28 -24.85
CA LEU A 103 -27.07 16.84 -23.56
C LEU A 103 -27.90 17.91 -22.84
N TYR A 104 -27.66 19.20 -23.11
CA TYR A 104 -28.42 20.31 -22.55
C TYR A 104 -28.86 21.28 -23.65
N PRO A 105 -29.84 20.89 -24.49
CA PRO A 105 -30.44 21.83 -25.43
C PRO A 105 -31.14 22.93 -24.62
N ARG A 106 -30.71 24.19 -24.82
CA ARG A 106 -31.50 25.35 -24.40
C ARG A 106 -32.68 25.56 -25.34
#